data_AF-A0A3N5E2N5-F1
#
_entry.id   AF-A0A3N5E2N5-F1
#
_cell.length_a   1.000
_cell.length_b   1.000
_cell.length_c   1.000
_cell.angle_alpha   90.00
_cell.angle_beta   90.00
_cell.angle_gamma   90.00
#
_symmetry.space_group_name_H-M   'P 1'
#
loop_
_entity.id
_entity.type
_entity.pdbx_description
1 polymer ?
#
loop_
_entity_poly.entity_id
_entity_poly.type
_entity_poly.pdbx_seq_one_letter_code
_entity_poly.pdbx_strand_id
1 'polypeptide(L)'
;MAPEIKAFFIFTSEPIKPYDRLIKAVVHVESRGDTLAYNLIEEAAGAFQIRPIRLRDYNQRTNKNYKLKDRYNFRISKEIFLYYAMLVGFSDYEKIAKDWNGSGKETLQYWEKVKLQL
;
A
#
# COMPACT_ATOMS: atom_id res chain seq x y z
N MET A 1 19.99 13.87 -53.02
CA MET A 1 20.09 12.77 -52.05
C MET A 1 19.62 13.30 -50.71
N ALA A 2 18.63 12.66 -50.08
CA ALA A 2 18.19 13.03 -48.74
C ALA A 2 19.18 12.45 -47.70
N PRO A 3 19.52 13.16 -46.62
CA PRO A 3 20.42 12.62 -45.61
C PRO A 3 19.70 11.56 -44.78
N GLU A 4 20.36 10.41 -44.58
CA GLU A 4 19.88 9.37 -43.67
C GLU A 4 19.95 9.89 -42.23
N ILE A 5 18.79 9.97 -41.57
CA ILE A 5 18.69 10.29 -40.15
C ILE A 5 18.94 9.01 -39.36
N LYS A 6 20.10 8.91 -38.71
CA LYS A 6 20.34 7.89 -37.67
C LYS A 6 19.62 8.29 -36.39
N ALA A 7 18.39 7.81 -36.22
CA ALA A 7 17.68 7.88 -34.96
C ALA A 7 18.16 6.77 -34.02
N PHE A 8 18.68 7.13 -32.85
CA PHE A 8 18.92 6.20 -31.75
C PHE A 8 17.66 6.12 -30.89
N PHE A 9 17.03 4.96 -30.85
CA PHE A 9 15.95 4.68 -29.90
C PHE A 9 16.55 4.26 -28.56
N ILE A 10 16.47 5.15 -27.58
CA ILE A 10 16.77 4.79 -26.19
C ILE A 10 15.48 4.21 -25.60
N PHE A 11 15.44 2.89 -25.44
CA PHE A 11 14.40 2.23 -24.67
C PHE A 11 14.66 2.50 -23.19
N THR A 12 13.95 3.45 -22.60
CA THR A 12 13.90 3.60 -21.15
C THR A 12 13.03 2.48 -20.59
N SER A 13 13.60 1.58 -19.78
CA SER A 13 12.81 0.60 -19.04
C SER A 13 11.93 1.32 -18.02
N GLU A 14 10.69 0.84 -17.82
CA GLU A 14 9.87 1.36 -16.75
C GLU A 14 10.57 1.17 -15.39
N PRO A 15 10.47 2.14 -14.47
CA PRO A 15 11.01 1.98 -13.14
C PRO A 15 10.35 0.78 -12.45
N ILE A 16 11.16 -0.06 -11.82
CA ILE A 16 10.68 -1.19 -11.02
C ILE A 16 9.83 -0.61 -9.88
N LYS A 17 8.57 -1.06 -9.79
CA LYS A 17 7.65 -0.72 -8.70
C LYS A 17 7.53 -1.92 -7.75
N PRO A 18 8.47 -2.08 -6.80
CA PRO A 18 8.63 -3.31 -6.03
C PRO A 18 7.50 -3.57 -5.03
N TYR A 19 6.50 -2.69 -4.92
CA TYR A 19 5.36 -2.87 -4.01
C TYR A 19 4.02 -2.95 -4.75
N ASP A 20 3.96 -2.78 -6.08
CA ASP A 20 2.68 -2.64 -6.78
C ASP A 20 1.81 -3.89 -6.69
N ARG A 21 2.41 -5.09 -6.74
CA ARG A 21 1.67 -6.35 -6.54
C ARG A 21 1.14 -6.45 -5.11
N LEU A 22 2.00 -6.17 -4.13
CA LEU A 22 1.62 -6.19 -2.71
C LEU A 22 0.50 -5.19 -2.41
N ILE A 23 0.56 -3.98 -2.96
CA ILE A 23 -0.49 -2.96 -2.80
C ILE A 23 -1.82 -3.47 -3.35
N LYS A 24 -1.83 -4.06 -4.55
CA LYS A 24 -3.05 -4.62 -5.14
C LYS A 24 -3.62 -5.74 -4.27
N ALA A 25 -2.75 -6.63 -3.80
CA ALA A 25 -3.13 -7.74 -2.94
C ALA A 25 -3.73 -7.27 -1.61
N VAL A 26 -3.06 -6.34 -0.90
CA VAL A 26 -3.54 -5.76 0.36
C VAL A 26 -4.88 -5.05 0.15
N VAL A 27 -4.99 -4.19 -0.86
CA VAL A 27 -6.25 -3.48 -1.15
C VAL A 27 -7.39 -4.45 -1.44
N HIS A 28 -7.11 -5.54 -2.14
CA HIS A 28 -8.12 -6.57 -2.41
C HIS A 28 -8.60 -7.24 -1.12
N VAL A 29 -7.68 -7.63 -0.23
CA VAL A 29 -7.99 -8.29 1.04
C VAL A 29 -8.74 -7.35 2.00
N GLU A 30 -8.34 -6.08 2.08
CA GLU A 30 -8.89 -5.11 3.02
C GLU A 30 -10.29 -4.61 2.64
N SER A 31 -10.53 -4.35 1.37
CA SER A 31 -11.73 -3.62 0.93
C SER A 31 -12.28 -4.08 -0.42
N ARG A 32 -11.65 -5.04 -1.08
CA ARG A 32 -11.90 -5.36 -2.49
C ARG A 32 -11.77 -4.15 -3.42
N GLY A 33 -10.94 -3.17 -3.04
CA GLY A 33 -10.77 -1.92 -3.79
C GLY A 33 -11.75 -0.79 -3.45
N ASP A 34 -12.66 -0.99 -2.50
CA ASP A 34 -13.63 0.03 -2.10
C ASP A 34 -12.96 1.16 -1.29
N THR A 35 -12.82 2.33 -1.91
CA THR A 35 -12.27 3.52 -1.28
C THR A 35 -13.18 4.13 -0.22
N LEU A 36 -14.45 3.74 -0.15
CA LEU A 36 -15.44 4.22 0.80
C LEU A 36 -15.76 3.21 1.91
N ALA A 37 -15.11 2.04 1.89
CA ALA A 37 -15.29 1.00 2.89
C ALA A 37 -15.05 1.53 4.30
N TYR A 38 -15.93 1.15 5.23
CA TYR A 38 -15.83 1.52 6.63
C TYR A 38 -16.18 0.34 7.54
N ASN A 39 -15.25 -0.02 8.42
CA ASN A 39 -15.47 -1.00 9.47
C ASN A 39 -15.76 -0.27 10.79
N LEU A 40 -16.99 -0.44 11.28
CA LEU A 40 -17.47 0.22 12.49
C LEU A 40 -16.74 -0.24 13.77
N ILE A 41 -16.34 -1.51 13.84
CA ILE A 41 -15.75 -2.10 15.05
C ILE A 41 -14.32 -1.58 15.26
N GLU A 42 -13.53 -1.52 14.18
CA GLU A 42 -12.13 -1.10 14.25
C GLU A 42 -11.92 0.38 13.94
N GLU A 43 -13.01 1.07 13.58
CA GLU A 43 -13.03 2.40 12.96
C GLU A 43 -12.10 2.49 11.74
N ALA A 44 -11.90 1.39 11.02
CA ALA A 44 -11.01 1.31 9.88
C ALA A 44 -11.71 1.84 8.61
N ALA A 45 -10.97 2.59 7.78
CA ALA A 45 -11.57 3.30 6.65
C ALA A 45 -10.74 3.23 5.36
N GLY A 46 -11.46 3.24 4.24
CA GLY A 46 -10.93 3.30 2.89
C GLY A 46 -10.31 2.01 2.38
N ALA A 47 -9.64 2.11 1.23
CA ALA A 47 -9.19 0.95 0.48
C ALA A 47 -8.17 0.06 1.23
N PHE A 48 -7.48 0.65 2.21
CA PHE A 48 -6.45 -0.02 3.03
C PHE A 48 -6.91 -0.25 4.47
N GLN A 49 -8.17 0.05 4.81
CA GLN A 49 -8.73 -0.10 6.16
C GLN A 49 -7.83 0.52 7.24
N ILE A 50 -7.43 1.79 7.05
CA ILE A 50 -6.52 2.46 7.97
C ILE A 50 -7.27 2.80 9.27
N ARG A 51 -6.74 2.39 10.42
CA ARG A 51 -7.27 2.71 11.75
C ARG A 51 -6.82 4.08 12.26
N PRO A 52 -7.57 4.75 13.16
CA PRO A 52 -7.19 6.06 13.70
C PRO A 52 -5.81 6.09 14.36
N ILE A 53 -5.44 5.00 15.06
CA ILE A 53 -4.12 4.88 15.72
C ILE A 53 -2.97 4.83 14.70
N ARG A 54 -3.17 4.15 13.56
CA ARG A 54 -2.19 4.06 12.46
C ARG A 54 -2.00 5.43 11.81
N LEU A 55 -3.10 6.15 11.57
CA LEU A 55 -3.04 7.51 11.03
C LEU A 55 -2.30 8.47 11.98
N ARG A 56 -2.58 8.37 13.29
CA ARG A 56 -1.91 9.19 14.31
C ARG A 56 -0.42 8.92 14.37
N ASP A 57 -0.01 7.65 14.41
CA ASP A 57 1.42 7.26 14.42
C ASP A 57 2.12 7.74 13.14
N TYR A 58 1.49 7.57 11.97
CA TYR A 58 2.03 8.09 10.70
C TYR A 58 2.24 9.60 10.75
N ASN A 59 1.23 10.36 11.16
CA ASN A 59 1.32 11.82 11.28
C ASN A 59 2.45 12.24 12.23
N GLN A 60 2.56 11.59 13.40
CA GLN A 60 3.61 11.86 14.39
C GLN A 60 5.01 11.59 13.84
N ARG A 61 5.20 10.49 13.10
CA ARG A 61 6.52 10.13 12.55
C ARG A 61 6.95 10.96 11.35
N THR A 62 5.99 11.49 10.60
CA THR A 62 6.26 12.19 9.33
C THR A 62 6.01 13.70 9.41
N ASN A 63 5.59 14.21 10.57
CA ASN A 63 5.12 15.59 10.76
C ASN A 63 3.99 16.00 9.80
N LYS A 64 3.19 15.03 9.34
CA LYS A 64 1.98 15.26 8.52
C LYS A 64 0.77 15.54 9.42
N ASN A 65 -0.27 16.12 8.83
CA ASN A 65 -1.50 16.51 9.52
C ASN A 65 -2.76 15.95 8.83
N TYR A 66 -2.70 14.68 8.38
CA TYR A 66 -3.85 14.04 7.76
C TYR A 66 -4.97 13.80 8.78
N LYS A 67 -6.21 14.00 8.36
CA LYS A 67 -7.43 13.86 9.15
C LYS A 67 -8.08 12.50 8.90
N LEU A 68 -9.00 12.07 9.77
CA LEU A 68 -9.67 10.77 9.64
C LEU A 68 -10.37 10.57 8.29
N LYS A 69 -10.90 11.64 7.69
CA LYS A 69 -11.53 11.61 6.37
C LYS A 69 -10.54 11.33 5.22
N ASP A 70 -9.25 11.64 5.42
CA ASP A 70 -8.25 11.49 4.38
C ASP A 70 -7.92 10.02 4.10
N ARG A 71 -8.34 9.11 5.00
CA ARG A 71 -8.22 7.65 4.82
C ARG A 71 -9.05 7.10 3.66
N TYR A 72 -10.08 7.82 3.24
CA TYR A 72 -10.86 7.48 2.04
C TYR A 72 -10.14 7.89 0.74
N ASN A 73 -9.12 8.74 0.81
CA ASN A 73 -8.32 9.09 -0.35
C ASN A 73 -7.29 8.00 -0.64
N PHE A 74 -7.44 7.30 -1.77
CA PHE A 74 -6.56 6.20 -2.14
C PHE A 74 -5.08 6.56 -2.17
N ARG A 75 -4.73 7.76 -2.67
CA ARG A 75 -3.32 8.20 -2.77
C ARG A 75 -2.70 8.40 -1.39
N ILE A 76 -3.44 9.01 -0.47
CA ILE A 76 -2.99 9.23 0.91
C ILE A 76 -2.88 7.88 1.64
N SER A 77 -3.87 7.00 1.49
CA SER A 77 -3.83 5.68 2.13
C SER A 77 -2.70 4.80 1.58
N LYS A 78 -2.42 4.87 0.27
CA LYS A 78 -1.26 4.22 -0.35
C LYS A 78 0.06 4.77 0.21
N GLU A 79 0.17 6.09 0.38
CA GLU A 79 1.35 6.74 0.99
C GLU A 79 1.58 6.23 2.42
N ILE A 80 0.53 6.16 3.24
CA ILE A 80 0.60 5.64 4.61
C ILE A 80 1.03 4.17 4.59
N PHE A 81 0.42 3.32 3.77
CA PHE A 81 0.80 1.91 3.64
C PHE A 81 2.27 1.75 3.26
N LEU A 82 2.71 2.47 2.23
CA LEU A 82 4.09 2.39 1.74
C LEU A 82 5.11 2.83 2.79
N TYR A 83 4.79 3.84 3.61
CA TYR A 83 5.65 4.26 4.70
C TYR A 83 6.00 3.09 5.64
N TYR A 84 5.00 2.31 6.08
CA TYR A 84 5.27 1.15 6.94
C TYR A 84 5.92 -0.01 6.18
N ALA A 85 5.53 -0.25 4.93
CA ALA A 85 6.15 -1.29 4.10
C ALA A 85 7.65 -1.03 3.88
N MET A 86 8.05 0.23 3.75
CA MET A 86 9.45 0.63 3.57
C MET A 86 10.30 0.45 4.82
N LEU A 87 9.72 0.47 6.03
CA LEU A 87 10.45 0.20 7.28
C LEU A 87 10.90 -1.27 7.38
N VAL A 88 10.18 -2.18 6.71
CA VAL A 88 10.54 -3.60 6.62
C VAL A 88 11.52 -3.85 5.46
N GLY A 89 11.28 -3.20 4.32
CA GLY A 89 12.02 -3.43 3.08
C GLY A 89 11.31 -4.40 2.14
N PHE A 90 11.54 -4.24 0.83
CA PHE A 90 10.76 -4.93 -0.22
C PHE A 90 11.02 -6.44 -0.33
N SER A 91 12.04 -6.97 0.36
CA SER A 91 12.41 -8.38 0.30
C SER A 91 11.48 -9.31 1.09
N ASP A 92 10.61 -8.77 1.95
CA ASP A 92 9.78 -9.57 2.86
C ASP A 92 8.32 -9.10 2.88
N TYR A 93 7.56 -9.50 1.86
CA TYR A 93 6.13 -9.20 1.76
C TYR A 93 5.29 -9.83 2.86
N GLU A 94 5.68 -11.02 3.34
CA GLU A 94 4.98 -11.70 4.43
C GLU A 94 5.06 -10.85 5.69
N LYS A 95 6.26 -10.39 6.04
CA LYS A 95 6.45 -9.51 7.19
C LYS A 95 5.70 -8.19 7.02
N ILE A 96 5.72 -7.57 5.84
CA ILE A 96 4.93 -6.35 5.59
C ILE A 96 3.44 -6.61 5.82
N ALA A 97 2.89 -7.70 5.28
CA ALA A 97 1.48 -8.03 5.41
C ALA A 97 1.08 -8.29 6.86
N LYS A 98 1.90 -9.04 7.62
CA LYS A 98 1.68 -9.32 9.04
C LYS A 98 1.75 -8.05 9.90
N ASP A 99 2.75 -7.21 9.67
CA ASP A 99 2.91 -5.92 10.38
C ASP A 99 1.78 -4.93 10.03
N TRP A 100 1.19 -5.04 8.83
CA TRP A 100 0.04 -4.25 8.41
C TRP A 100 -1.25 -4.68 9.14
N ASN A 101 -1.58 -5.97 9.09
CA ASN A 101 -2.77 -6.53 9.75
C ASN A 101 -2.72 -6.41 11.28
N GLY A 102 -1.52 -6.44 11.87
CA GLY A 102 -1.28 -6.33 13.31
C GLY A 102 -0.82 -7.65 13.94
N SER A 103 -0.41 -7.63 15.20
CA SER A 103 0.29 -8.73 15.90
C SER A 103 -0.60 -9.89 16.41
N GLY A 104 -1.79 -10.07 15.86
CA GLY A 104 -2.76 -11.09 16.31
C GLY A 104 -2.45 -12.52 15.86
N LYS A 105 -3.16 -13.50 16.44
CA LYS A 105 -3.08 -14.93 16.08
C LYS A 105 -3.45 -15.24 14.62
N GLU A 106 -4.16 -14.33 13.95
CA GLU A 106 -4.65 -14.50 12.57
C GLU A 106 -3.70 -13.97 11.49
N THR A 107 -2.48 -13.54 11.85
CA THR A 107 -1.47 -13.03 10.92
C THR A 107 -1.09 -14.00 9.80
N LEU A 108 -1.08 -15.31 10.08
CA LEU A 108 -0.84 -16.34 9.07
C LEU A 108 -2.01 -16.44 8.08
N GLN A 109 -3.25 -16.42 8.55
CA GLN A 109 -4.43 -16.50 7.68
C GLN A 109 -4.55 -15.24 6.81
N TYR A 110 -4.22 -14.07 7.35
CA TYR A 110 -4.16 -12.84 6.58
C TYR A 110 -3.09 -12.91 5.48
N TRP A 111 -1.89 -13.41 5.82
CA TRP A 111 -0.84 -13.60 4.82
C TRP A 111 -1.28 -14.54 3.70
N GLU A 112 -1.91 -15.67 4.01
CA GLU A 112 -2.43 -16.58 2.98
C GLU A 112 -3.44 -15.88 2.04
N LYS A 113 -4.33 -15.03 2.57
CA LYS A 113 -5.23 -14.22 1.73
C LYS A 113 -4.49 -13.26 0.82
N VAL A 114 -3.45 -12.57 1.32
CA VAL A 114 -2.63 -11.64 0.53
C VAL A 114 -1.84 -12.41 -0.54
N LYS A 115 -1.24 -13.53 -0.16
CA LYS A 115 -0.45 -14.39 -1.06
C LYS A 115 -1.26 -14.94 -2.22
N LEU A 116 -2.55 -15.22 -2.02
CA LEU A 116 -3.47 -15.61 -3.10
C LEU A 116 -3.70 -14.50 -4.14
N GLN A 117 -3.36 -13.25 -3.84
CA GLN A 117 -3.55 -12.08 -4.71
C GLN A 117 -2.23 -11.50 -5.27
N LEU A 118 -1.08 -12.11 -4.96
CA LEU A 118 0.25 -11.70 -5.44
C LEU A 118 0.59 -12.27 -6.83
#